data_AF-A0A1Y6KT96-F1
#
_entry.id   AF-A0A1Y6KT96-F1
#
_cell.length_a   1.000
_cell.length_b   1.000
_cell.length_c   1.000
_cell.angle_alpha   90.00
_cell.angle_beta   90.00
_cell.angle_gamma   90.00
#
_symmetry.space_group_name_H-M   'P 1'
#
loop_
_entity.id
_entity.type
_entity.pdbx_description
1 polymer ?
#
loop_
_entity_poly.entity_id
_entity_poly.type
_entity_poly.pdbx_seq_one_letter_code
_entity_poly.pdbx_strand_id
1 'polypeptide(L)'
;MKKLCLISGLLVSSSAMATAQTTKVDCDNAYTTIEINQCAENKFDAANQQLQQYLAQAIKQNSTDKQLIDAIKNAQKQWLQYQKEECNAVYTQWQQGTIRGVMALSCKLALTQQRTLTIWDNYLRPMDSSAAVLPKPVVDAY
;
A
#
# COMPACT_ATOMS: atom_id res chain seq x y z
N MET A 1 -6.83 -59.72 -35.34
CA MET A 1 -6.21 -60.48 -34.24
C MET A 1 -5.86 -59.53 -33.11
N LYS A 2 -6.47 -59.78 -31.94
CA LYS A 2 -6.11 -59.42 -30.55
C LYS A 2 -5.54 -58.01 -30.26
N LYS A 3 -6.43 -57.18 -29.71
CA LYS A 3 -6.14 -55.97 -28.92
C LYS A 3 -5.44 -56.38 -27.61
N LEU A 4 -4.31 -55.74 -27.27
CA LEU A 4 -3.66 -55.89 -25.98
C LEU A 4 -3.79 -54.55 -25.22
N CYS A 5 -4.68 -54.53 -24.23
CA CYS A 5 -4.82 -53.42 -23.29
C CYS A 5 -3.66 -53.46 -22.29
N LEU A 6 -2.82 -52.43 -22.27
CA LEU A 6 -1.86 -52.20 -21.19
C LEU A 6 -2.37 -51.05 -20.34
N ILE A 7 -2.85 -51.41 -19.16
CA ILE A 7 -3.31 -50.51 -18.10
C ILE A 7 -2.05 -49.96 -17.42
N SER A 8 -1.70 -48.71 -17.70
CA SER A 8 -0.63 -48.00 -16.98
C SER A 8 -1.26 -47.25 -15.79
N GLY A 9 -0.88 -47.65 -14.58
CA GLY A 9 -1.40 -47.11 -13.33
C GLY A 9 -1.00 -45.66 -13.10
N LEU A 10 -1.98 -44.78 -12.89
CA LEU A 10 -1.77 -43.40 -12.46
C LEU A 10 -1.41 -43.38 -10.97
N LEU A 11 -0.16 -43.05 -10.65
CA LEU A 11 0.28 -42.71 -9.30
C LEU A 11 -0.20 -41.28 -8.96
N VAL A 12 -1.31 -41.16 -8.24
CA VAL A 12 -1.78 -39.88 -7.71
C VAL A 12 -0.90 -39.49 -6.52
N SER A 13 0.05 -38.59 -6.77
CA SER A 13 0.88 -38.00 -5.72
C SER A 13 0.10 -36.88 -5.03
N SER A 14 -0.41 -37.14 -3.83
CA SER A 14 -1.11 -36.16 -3.01
C SER A 14 -0.11 -35.19 -2.38
N SER A 15 0.07 -34.01 -2.98
CA SER A 15 0.84 -32.92 -2.39
C SER A 15 0.06 -32.32 -1.22
N ALA A 16 0.48 -32.58 0.02
CA ALA A 16 -0.03 -31.87 1.19
C ALA A 16 0.39 -30.39 1.11
N MET A 17 -0.57 -29.50 0.88
CA MET A 17 -0.36 -28.06 1.01
C MET A 17 -0.21 -27.73 2.49
N ALA A 18 1.01 -27.49 2.95
CA ALA A 18 1.25 -26.93 4.27
C ALA A 18 0.65 -25.52 4.33
N THR A 19 -0.40 -25.35 5.14
CA THR A 19 -0.95 -24.03 5.44
C THR A 19 0.04 -23.32 6.36
N ALA A 20 0.74 -22.32 5.84
CA ALA A 20 1.55 -21.44 6.67
C ALA A 20 0.60 -20.70 7.65
N GLN A 21 0.64 -21.07 8.92
CA GLN A 21 -0.03 -20.34 9.98
C GLN A 21 0.68 -19.00 10.13
N THR A 22 0.08 -17.93 9.60
CA THR A 22 0.53 -16.57 9.85
C THR A 22 0.20 -16.19 11.29
N THR A 23 1.15 -16.39 12.20
CA THR A 23 1.09 -15.76 13.51
C THR A 23 1.09 -14.24 13.29
N LYS A 24 0.10 -13.54 13.84
CA LYS A 24 0.02 -12.08 13.80
C LYS A 24 1.25 -11.52 14.54
N VAL A 25 2.08 -10.73 13.84
CA VAL A 25 3.26 -10.10 14.44
C VAL A 25 2.81 -9.10 15.52
N ASP A 26 3.43 -9.19 16.70
CA ASP A 26 3.30 -8.19 17.76
C ASP A 26 4.24 -7.02 17.46
N CYS A 27 3.68 -5.93 16.95
CA CYS A 27 4.46 -4.76 16.56
C CYS A 27 4.97 -3.92 17.73
N ASP A 28 4.45 -4.12 18.94
CA ASP A 28 4.93 -3.43 20.14
C ASP A 28 6.21 -4.08 20.67
N ASN A 29 6.42 -5.37 20.34
CA ASN A 29 7.58 -6.16 20.76
C ASN A 29 8.39 -6.75 19.58
N ALA A 30 8.23 -6.21 18.38
CA ALA A 30 8.94 -6.66 17.19
C ALA A 30 10.46 -6.51 17.38
N TYR A 31 11.21 -7.60 17.18
CA TYR A 31 12.65 -7.62 17.46
C TYR A 31 13.48 -8.00 16.23
N THR A 32 13.01 -8.98 15.46
CA THR A 32 13.71 -9.40 14.25
C THR A 32 13.48 -8.42 13.11
N THR A 33 14.44 -8.33 12.18
CA THR A 33 14.28 -7.47 10.99
C THR A 33 13.06 -7.86 10.15
N ILE A 34 12.66 -9.14 10.16
CA ILE A 34 11.47 -9.62 9.46
C ILE A 34 10.21 -9.04 10.11
N GLU A 35 10.08 -9.15 11.44
CA GLU A 35 8.95 -8.59 12.18
C GLU A 35 8.87 -7.07 12.03
N ILE A 36 10.00 -6.37 12.14
CA ILE A 36 10.09 -4.91 11.96
C ILE A 36 9.60 -4.51 10.56
N ASN A 37 10.05 -5.20 9.52
CA ASN A 37 9.60 -4.94 8.15
C ASN A 37 8.10 -5.22 7.99
N GLN A 38 7.58 -6.32 8.55
CA GLN A 38 6.15 -6.63 8.50
C GLN A 38 5.31 -5.55 9.19
N CYS A 39 5.76 -5.04 10.33
CA CYS A 39 5.07 -3.96 11.04
C CYS A 39 5.09 -2.65 10.26
N ALA A 40 6.20 -2.31 9.60
CA ALA A 40 6.28 -1.15 8.73
C ALA A 40 5.38 -1.29 7.49
N GLU A 41 5.27 -2.50 6.93
CA GLU A 41 4.36 -2.81 5.82
C GLU A 41 2.90 -2.64 6.25
N ASN A 42 2.51 -3.19 7.41
CA ASN A 42 1.16 -3.02 7.95
C ASN A 42 0.77 -1.54 8.13
N LYS A 43 1.72 -0.71 8.62
CA LYS A 43 1.51 0.75 8.75
C LYS A 43 1.35 1.41 7.38
N PHE A 44 2.21 1.06 6.42
CA PHE A 44 2.11 1.58 5.06
C PHE A 44 0.78 1.20 4.39
N ASP A 45 0.33 -0.05 4.54
CA ASP A 45 -0.93 -0.53 3.99
C ASP A 45 -2.13 0.22 4.57
N ALA A 46 -2.15 0.45 5.89
CA ALA A 46 -3.18 1.25 6.53
C ALA A 46 -3.20 2.69 5.98
N ALA A 47 -2.03 3.33 5.83
CA ALA A 47 -1.94 4.66 5.24
C ALA A 47 -2.38 4.67 3.77
N ASN A 48 -2.06 3.62 3.01
CA ASN A 48 -2.46 3.51 1.61
C ASN A 48 -3.97 3.32 1.46
N GLN A 49 -4.61 2.55 2.35
CA GLN A 49 -6.07 2.45 2.42
C GLN A 49 -6.71 3.81 2.73
N GLN A 50 -6.15 4.56 3.67
CA GLN A 50 -6.62 5.92 3.97
C GLN A 50 -6.48 6.85 2.75
N LEU A 51 -5.34 6.82 2.07
CA LEU A 51 -5.13 7.60 0.83
C LEU A 51 -6.20 7.27 -0.22
N GLN A 52 -6.51 5.98 -0.43
CA GLN A 52 -7.53 5.56 -1.38
C GLN A 52 -8.92 6.07 -1.01
N GLN A 53 -9.28 6.03 0.28
CA GLN A 53 -10.54 6.57 0.77
C GLN A 53 -10.65 8.08 0.49
N TYR A 54 -9.60 8.84 0.76
CA TYR A 54 -9.57 10.30 0.57
C TYR A 54 -9.61 10.67 -0.91
N LEU A 55 -8.87 9.96 -1.75
CA LEU A 55 -8.91 10.14 -3.20
C LEU A 55 -10.31 9.86 -3.78
N ALA A 56 -10.94 8.76 -3.36
CA ALA A 56 -12.28 8.41 -3.79
C ALA A 56 -13.30 9.48 -3.39
N GLN A 57 -13.21 9.98 -2.16
CA GLN A 57 -14.07 11.07 -1.68
C GLN A 57 -13.81 12.37 -2.45
N ALA A 58 -12.56 12.70 -2.78
CA ALA A 58 -12.23 13.89 -3.56
C ALA A 58 -12.84 13.82 -4.97
N ILE A 59 -12.77 12.66 -5.62
CA ILE A 59 -13.41 12.43 -6.92
C ILE A 59 -14.94 12.54 -6.81
N LYS A 60 -15.53 11.96 -5.76
CA LYS A 60 -16.98 12.00 -5.52
C LYS A 60 -17.48 13.44 -5.27
N GLN A 61 -16.77 14.21 -4.46
CA GLN A 61 -17.14 15.58 -4.13
C GLN A 61 -17.05 16.53 -5.33
N ASN A 62 -16.16 16.22 -6.28
CA ASN A 62 -15.96 17.00 -7.50
C ASN A 62 -16.61 16.34 -8.73
N SER A 63 -17.62 15.47 -8.56
CA SER A 63 -18.14 14.58 -9.61
C SER A 63 -18.71 15.29 -10.85
N THR A 64 -19.05 16.57 -10.75
CA THR A 64 -19.60 17.38 -11.84
C THR A 64 -18.54 18.05 -12.71
N ASP A 65 -17.29 18.12 -12.26
CA ASP A 65 -16.18 18.70 -13.01
C ASP A 65 -15.27 17.60 -13.56
N LYS A 66 -15.59 17.15 -14.77
CA LYS A 66 -14.84 16.09 -15.44
C LYS A 66 -13.37 16.46 -15.68
N GLN A 67 -13.08 17.72 -16.02
CA GLN A 67 -11.72 18.17 -16.30
C GLN A 67 -10.87 18.10 -15.03
N LEU A 68 -11.40 18.55 -13.89
CA LEU A 68 -10.75 18.44 -12.60
C LEU A 68 -10.53 16.98 -12.19
N ILE A 69 -11.53 16.10 -12.34
CA ILE A 69 -11.38 14.67 -12.02
C ILE A 69 -10.25 14.03 -12.83
N ASP A 70 -10.20 14.30 -14.13
CA ASP A 70 -9.16 13.76 -15.01
C ASP A 70 -7.77 14.28 -14.61
N ALA A 71 -7.68 15.55 -14.20
CA ALA A 71 -6.45 16.14 -13.66
C ALA A 71 -6.03 15.50 -12.31
N ILE A 72 -6.96 15.28 -11.38
CA ILE A 72 -6.70 14.61 -10.09
C ILE A 72 -6.16 13.20 -10.32
N LYS A 73 -6.79 12.42 -11.23
CA LYS A 73 -6.36 11.06 -11.57
C LYS A 73 -4.97 11.05 -12.20
N ASN A 74 -4.70 11.98 -13.12
CA ASN A 74 -3.37 12.10 -13.73
C ASN A 74 -2.30 12.47 -12.68
N ALA A 75 -2.58 13.44 -11.82
CA ALA A 75 -1.68 13.82 -10.72
C ALA A 75 -1.41 12.64 -9.77
N GLN A 76 -2.43 11.85 -9.43
CA GLN A 76 -2.26 10.66 -8.60
C GLN A 76 -1.39 9.60 -9.26
N LYS A 77 -1.59 9.34 -10.57
CA LYS A 77 -0.77 8.40 -11.34
C LYS A 77 0.70 8.80 -11.32
N GLN A 78 1.00 10.08 -11.58
CA GLN A 78 2.38 10.58 -11.58
C GLN A 78 2.99 10.57 -10.17
N TRP A 79 2.20 10.88 -9.15
CA TRP A 79 2.65 10.79 -7.76
C TRP A 79 3.01 9.35 -7.35
N LEU A 80 2.24 8.34 -7.77
CA LEU A 80 2.58 6.93 -7.50
C LEU A 80 3.93 6.55 -8.11
N GLN A 81 4.22 7.04 -9.33
CA GLN A 81 5.52 6.83 -9.96
C GLN A 81 6.63 7.53 -9.17
N TYR A 82 6.43 8.78 -8.73
CA TYR A 82 7.38 9.49 -7.88
C TYR A 82 7.65 8.74 -6.57
N GLN A 83 6.61 8.36 -5.82
CA GLN A 83 6.77 7.62 -4.56
C GLN A 83 7.58 6.34 -4.76
N LYS A 84 7.27 5.59 -5.82
CA LYS A 84 7.99 4.36 -6.14
C LYS A 84 9.47 4.62 -6.36
N GLU A 85 9.82 5.55 -7.26
CA GLU A 85 11.23 5.78 -7.61
C GLU A 85 12.01 6.42 -6.47
N GLU A 86 11.39 7.35 -5.73
CA GLU A 86 12.00 7.96 -4.54
C GLU A 86 12.31 6.89 -3.48
N CYS A 87 11.34 6.04 -3.13
CA CYS A 87 11.56 5.04 -2.10
C CYS A 87 12.45 3.87 -2.58
N ASN A 88 12.58 3.64 -3.89
CA ASN A 88 13.61 2.76 -4.44
C ASN A 88 15.01 3.38 -4.32
N ALA A 89 15.14 4.69 -4.49
CA ALA A 89 16.40 5.40 -4.24
C ALA A 89 16.80 5.29 -2.76
N VAL A 90 15.85 5.46 -1.83
CA VAL A 90 16.07 5.22 -0.39
C VAL A 90 16.49 3.76 -0.14
N TYR A 91 15.80 2.77 -0.70
CA TYR A 91 16.20 1.37 -0.58
C TYR A 91 17.66 1.15 -1.04
N THR A 92 18.04 1.77 -2.16
CA THR A 92 19.39 1.68 -2.74
C THR A 92 20.44 2.35 -1.86
N GLN A 93 20.13 3.51 -1.28
CA GLN A 93 20.99 4.19 -0.31
C GLN A 93 21.37 3.28 0.86
N TRP A 94 20.43 2.45 1.32
CA TRP A 94 20.61 1.54 2.46
C TRP A 94 21.02 0.11 2.07
N GLN A 95 21.40 -0.14 0.81
CA GLN A 95 21.58 -1.49 0.25
C GLN A 95 22.55 -2.40 1.05
N GLN A 96 23.53 -1.82 1.75
CA GLN A 96 24.55 -2.56 2.51
C GLN A 96 24.01 -3.21 3.80
N GLY A 97 22.81 -2.84 4.24
CA GLY A 97 22.19 -3.37 5.45
C GLY A 97 20.82 -4.00 5.19
N THR A 98 20.37 -4.84 6.12
CA THR A 98 18.99 -5.37 6.12
C THR A 98 17.95 -4.31 6.49
N ILE A 99 18.39 -3.18 7.08
CA ILE A 99 17.55 -2.01 7.42
C ILE A 99 16.88 -1.37 6.20
N ARG A 100 17.41 -1.58 4.99
CA ARG A 100 16.86 -1.03 3.73
C ARG A 100 15.37 -1.27 3.54
N GLY A 101 14.85 -2.40 4.03
CA GLY A 101 13.42 -2.73 3.96
C GLY A 101 12.59 -1.69 4.72
N VAL A 102 12.84 -1.54 6.02
CA VAL A 102 12.11 -0.58 6.86
C VAL A 102 12.36 0.87 6.45
N MET A 103 13.55 1.22 5.94
CA MET A 103 13.80 2.58 5.43
C MET A 103 12.96 2.90 4.19
N ALA A 104 12.86 1.98 3.25
CA ALA A 104 12.03 2.15 2.07
C ALA A 104 10.53 2.17 2.41
N LEU A 105 10.09 1.33 3.35
CA LEU A 105 8.70 1.32 3.83
C LEU A 105 8.36 2.62 4.58
N SER A 106 9.28 3.15 5.38
CA SER A 106 9.11 4.43 6.07
C SER A 106 8.99 5.59 5.09
N CYS A 107 9.81 5.60 4.03
CA CYS A 107 9.65 6.56 2.92
C CYS A 107 8.25 6.48 2.29
N LYS A 108 7.77 5.27 2.00
CA LYS A 108 6.44 5.08 1.40
C LYS A 108 5.34 5.59 2.33
N LEU A 109 5.40 5.24 3.62
CA LEU A 109 4.45 5.69 4.64
C LEU A 109 4.38 7.23 4.70
N ALA A 110 5.54 7.87 4.86
CA ALA A 110 5.68 9.32 4.89
C ALA A 110 5.06 10.01 3.68
N LEU A 111 5.44 9.58 2.47
CA LEU A 111 4.92 10.17 1.24
C LEU A 111 3.40 9.96 1.12
N THR A 112 2.89 8.79 1.51
CA THR A 112 1.45 8.47 1.49
C THR A 112 0.66 9.36 2.46
N GLN A 113 1.12 9.53 3.70
CA GLN A 113 0.49 10.42 4.67
C GLN A 113 0.45 11.86 4.16
N GLN A 114 1.59 12.35 3.65
CA GLN A 114 1.68 13.70 3.08
C GLN A 114 0.76 13.87 1.88
N ARG A 115 0.66 12.86 1.00
CA ARG A 115 -0.24 12.90 -0.15
C ARG A 115 -1.71 12.95 0.28
N THR A 116 -2.07 12.19 1.30
CA THR A 116 -3.42 12.18 1.87
C THR A 116 -3.78 13.57 2.38
N LEU A 117 -2.87 14.23 3.09
CA LEU A 117 -3.04 15.62 3.52
C LEU A 117 -3.21 16.59 2.33
N THR A 118 -2.35 16.48 1.31
CA THR A 118 -2.46 17.33 0.11
C THR A 118 -3.80 17.16 -0.62
N ILE A 119 -4.31 15.93 -0.72
CA ILE A 119 -5.65 15.68 -1.31
C ILE A 119 -6.74 16.32 -0.45
N TRP A 120 -6.64 16.19 0.87
CA TRP A 120 -7.60 16.80 1.78
C TRP A 120 -7.61 18.32 1.66
N ASP A 121 -6.44 18.96 1.75
CA ASP A 121 -6.30 20.42 1.72
C ASP A 121 -6.80 21.05 0.40
N ASN A 122 -6.56 20.36 -0.72
CA ASN A 122 -6.88 20.88 -2.05
C ASN A 122 -8.33 20.59 -2.50
N TYR A 123 -8.90 19.44 -2.11
CA TYR A 123 -10.13 18.94 -2.73
C TYR A 123 -11.25 18.61 -1.76
N LEU A 124 -10.97 18.52 -0.45
CA LEU A 124 -11.95 18.13 0.57
C LEU A 124 -12.20 19.20 1.62
N ARG A 125 -11.22 20.07 1.88
CA ARG A 125 -11.34 21.14 2.87
C ARG A 125 -12.41 22.15 2.44
N PRO A 126 -13.46 22.38 3.26
CA PRO A 126 -14.44 23.42 2.99
C PRO A 126 -13.79 24.80 3.03
N MET A 127 -14.31 25.71 2.20
CA MET A 127 -13.90 27.12 2.22
C MET A 127 -14.69 27.94 3.24
N ASP A 128 -15.84 27.44 3.68
CA ASP A 128 -16.72 28.05 4.66
C ASP A 128 -16.53 27.42 6.05
N SER A 129 -17.43 27.75 6.98
CA SER A 129 -17.41 27.19 8.33
C SER A 129 -18.03 25.79 8.43
N SER A 130 -18.38 25.15 7.30
CA SER A 130 -18.94 23.81 7.31
C SER A 130 -17.88 22.76 7.68
N ALA A 131 -18.35 21.61 8.17
CA ALA A 131 -17.48 20.49 8.48
C ALA A 131 -17.07 19.73 7.21
N ALA A 132 -15.79 19.36 7.12
CA ALA A 132 -15.30 18.51 6.05
C ALA A 132 -15.92 17.09 6.16
N VAL A 133 -16.23 16.47 5.01
CA VAL A 133 -16.79 15.11 4.97
C VAL A 133 -15.84 14.09 5.58
N LEU A 134 -14.53 14.28 5.37
CA LEU A 134 -13.48 13.52 6.02
C LEU A 134 -12.65 14.45 6.90
N PRO A 135 -12.18 14.00 8.07
CA PRO A 135 -11.33 14.80 8.94
C PRO A 135 -9.99 15.13 8.27
N LYS A 136 -9.27 16.11 8.80
CA LYS A 136 -7.89 16.34 8.39
C LYS A 136 -7.05 15.10 8.76
N PRO A 137 -6.29 14.51 7.82
CA PRO A 137 -5.51 13.31 8.10
C PRO A 137 -4.31 13.63 9.00
N VAL A 138 -3.91 12.67 9.82
CA VAL A 138 -2.69 12.76 10.63
C VAL A 138 -1.49 12.46 9.74
N VAL A 139 -0.45 13.28 9.90
CA VAL A 139 0.88 13.04 9.33
C VAL A 139 1.82 12.90 10.51
N ASP A 140 2.56 11.79 10.57
CA ASP A 140 3.46 11.55 11.69
C ASP A 140 4.61 12.56 11.66
N ALA A 141 4.94 13.14 12.82
CA ALA A 141 6.14 13.95 12.96
C ALA A 141 7.36 13.00 12.98
N TYR A 142 8.36 13.30 12.15
CA TYR A 142 9.63 12.57 12.14
C TYR A 142 10.42 12.75 13.43
#